data_AF-A0A2N5KIQ4-F1
#
_entry.id   AF-A0A2N5KIQ4-F1
#
_cell.length_a   1.000
_cell.length_b   1.000
_cell.length_c   1.000
_cell.angle_alpha   90.00
_cell.angle_beta   90.00
_cell.angle_gamma   90.00
#
_symmetry.space_group_name_H-M   'P 1'
#
loop_
_entity.id
_entity.type
_entity.pdbx_description
1 polymer ?
#
loop_
_entity_poly.entity_id
_entity_poly.type
_entity_poly.pdbx_seq_one_letter_code
_entity_poly.pdbx_strand_id
1 'polypeptide(L)'
;DEVRYIVVWNEPNLDFEWGSRPPDPGAYAALLKVVYPAIKQANPAVQVAAGALSPGPTVPGIRMDDLQFLRGMLDAGAPFDVLALHVYGGTTPASAEP
;
A
#
# COMPACT_ATOMS: atom_id res chain seq x y z
N ASP A 1 2.45 13.72 -22.79
CA ASP A 1 2.05 14.05 -21.42
C ASP A 1 0.86 13.21 -20.99
N GLU A 2 1.11 11.98 -20.53
CA GLU A 2 0.05 11.09 -20.01
C GLU A 2 0.51 10.47 -18.69
N VAL A 3 -0.43 10.32 -17.75
CA VAL A 3 -0.19 9.59 -16.50
C VAL A 3 -0.06 8.10 -16.82
N ARG A 4 1.08 7.50 -16.45
CA ARG A 4 1.39 6.08 -16.71
C ARG A 4 1.16 5.17 -15.50
N TYR A 5 1.24 5.73 -14.30
CA TYR A 5 1.16 5.00 -13.04
C TYR A 5 0.26 5.76 -12.08
N ILE A 6 -0.56 5.01 -11.34
CA ILE A 6 -1.36 5.53 -10.23
C ILE A 6 -1.06 4.65 -9.02
N VAL A 7 -0.55 5.26 -7.95
CA VAL A 7 -0.44 4.58 -6.65
C VAL A 7 -1.73 4.84 -5.88
N VAL A 8 -2.45 3.79 -5.54
CA VAL A 8 -3.70 3.92 -4.80
C VAL A 8 -3.41 3.92 -3.32
N TRP A 9 -3.56 5.09 -2.71
CA TRP A 9 -3.40 5.33 -1.27
C TRP A 9 -1.94 5.36 -0.77
N ASN A 10 -1.68 6.18 0.25
CA ASN A 10 -0.41 6.24 0.96
C ASN A 10 -0.52 5.45 2.26
N GLU A 11 0.36 4.47 2.50
CA GLU A 11 0.49 3.73 3.78
C GLU A 11 -0.84 3.33 4.45
N PRO A 12 -1.72 2.55 3.78
CA PRO A 12 -3.02 2.14 4.33
C PRO A 12 -2.90 1.27 5.60
N ASN A 13 -1.68 0.81 5.93
CA ASN A 13 -1.39 0.09 7.16
C ASN A 13 -1.12 1.00 8.37
N LEU A 14 -1.17 2.33 8.21
CA LEU A 14 -1.15 3.31 9.31
C LEU A 14 -2.54 3.83 9.64
N ASP A 15 -2.87 3.95 10.93
CA ASP A 15 -4.16 4.46 11.41
C ASP A 15 -4.42 5.90 10.89
N PHE A 16 -3.42 6.78 11.03
CA PHE A 16 -3.52 8.18 10.59
C PHE A 16 -3.79 8.30 9.08
N GLU A 17 -3.04 7.55 8.28
CA GLU A 17 -3.18 7.53 6.82
C GLU A 17 -4.45 6.80 6.36
N TRP A 18 -5.00 5.92 7.20
CA TRP A 18 -6.28 5.24 6.96
C TRP A 18 -7.50 6.02 7.49
N GLY A 19 -7.33 7.32 7.74
CA GLY A 19 -8.41 8.22 8.15
C GLY A 19 -8.76 8.09 9.63
N SER A 20 -7.75 7.87 10.48
CA SER A 20 -7.89 7.65 11.92
C SER A 20 -8.80 6.46 12.25
N ARG A 21 -8.62 5.38 11.48
CA ARG A 21 -9.32 4.11 11.66
C ARG A 21 -8.29 2.98 11.77
N PRO A 22 -8.59 1.92 12.53
CA PRO A 22 -7.73 0.75 12.57
C PRO A 22 -7.41 0.25 11.15
N PRO A 23 -6.13 -0.02 10.83
CA PRO A 23 -5.74 -0.59 9.55
C PRO A 23 -6.52 -1.86 9.21
N ASP A 24 -7.05 -1.93 7.99
CA ASP A 24 -7.87 -3.05 7.53
C ASP A 24 -7.46 -3.46 6.10
N PRO A 25 -6.70 -4.56 5.94
CA PRO A 25 -6.26 -5.02 4.63
C PRO A 25 -7.41 -5.52 3.75
N GLY A 26 -8.50 -6.01 4.34
CA GLY A 26 -9.70 -6.43 3.61
C GLY A 26 -10.46 -5.24 3.03
N ALA A 27 -10.61 -4.17 3.81
CA ALA A 27 -11.21 -2.91 3.34
C ALA A 27 -10.35 -2.25 2.25
N TYR A 28 -9.02 -2.30 2.38
CA TYR A 28 -8.13 -1.81 1.34
C TYR A 28 -8.23 -2.65 0.04
N ALA A 29 -8.31 -3.97 0.14
CA ALA A 29 -8.59 -4.84 -1.01
C ALA A 29 -9.94 -4.52 -1.66
N ALA A 30 -10.98 -4.23 -0.87
CA ALA A 30 -12.28 -3.82 -1.38
C ALA A 30 -12.23 -2.49 -2.14
N LEU A 31 -11.46 -1.51 -1.63
CA LEU A 31 -11.19 -0.25 -2.35
C LEU A 31 -10.54 -0.53 -3.71
N LEU A 32 -9.50 -1.36 -3.76
CA LEU A 32 -8.82 -1.71 -5.00
C LEU A 32 -9.76 -2.42 -6.00
N LYS A 33 -10.65 -3.30 -5.54
CA LYS A 33 -11.67 -3.93 -6.39
C LYS A 33 -12.63 -2.95 -7.06
N VAL A 34 -12.86 -1.78 -6.46
CA VAL A 34 -13.67 -0.72 -7.07
C VAL A 34 -12.84 0.13 -8.02
N VAL A 35 -11.65 0.55 -7.59
CA VAL A 35 -10.83 1.54 -8.32
C VAL A 35 -10.12 0.93 -9.53
N TYR A 36 -9.58 -0.28 -9.41
CA TYR A 36 -8.82 -0.95 -10.47
C TYR A 36 -9.61 -1.05 -11.79
N PRO A 37 -10.82 -1.63 -11.85
CA PRO A 37 -11.56 -1.73 -13.11
C PRO A 37 -11.93 -0.36 -13.67
N ALA A 38 -12.23 0.63 -12.83
CA ALA A 38 -12.54 1.99 -13.28
C ALA A 38 -11.34 2.65 -13.98
N ILE A 39 -10.13 2.50 -13.42
CA ILE A 39 -8.89 3.00 -14.07
C ILE A 39 -8.67 2.28 -15.40
N LYS A 40 -8.80 0.94 -15.42
CA LYS A 40 -8.58 0.15 -16.64
C LYS A 40 -9.59 0.45 -17.74
N GLN A 41 -10.84 0.77 -17.38
CA GLN A 41 -11.85 1.21 -18.33
C GLN A 41 -11.53 2.58 -18.93
N ALA A 42 -11.01 3.52 -18.13
CA ALA A 42 -10.63 4.85 -18.59
C ALA A 42 -9.37 4.83 -19.47
N ASN A 43 -8.34 4.08 -19.05
CA ASN A 43 -7.13 3.88 -19.83
C ASN A 43 -6.45 2.55 -19.42
N PRO A 44 -6.53 1.49 -20.26
CA PRO A 44 -5.95 0.19 -19.93
C PRO A 44 -4.42 0.19 -19.88
N ALA A 45 -3.75 1.20 -20.44
CA ALA A 45 -2.29 1.33 -20.40
C ALA A 45 -1.75 1.84 -19.06
N VAL A 46 -2.60 2.43 -18.20
CA VAL A 46 -2.19 2.89 -16.86
C VAL A 46 -1.91 1.68 -15.97
N GLN A 47 -0.75 1.67 -15.33
CA GLN A 47 -0.40 0.70 -14.31
C GLN A 47 -0.92 1.15 -12.95
N VAL A 48 -1.65 0.28 -12.25
CA VAL A 48 -2.20 0.55 -10.92
C VAL A 48 -1.29 -0.11 -9.91
N ALA A 49 -0.67 0.71 -9.05
CA ALA A 49 0.13 0.24 -7.95
C ALA A 49 -0.70 0.17 -6.67
N ALA A 50 -0.59 -0.96 -5.94
CA ALA A 50 -1.03 -0.99 -4.55
C ALA A 50 -0.17 -0.04 -3.71
N GLY A 51 -0.78 0.54 -2.68
CA GLY A 51 -0.23 1.59 -1.84
C GLY A 51 1.03 1.12 -1.14
N ALA A 52 2.04 1.97 -1.12
CA ALA A 52 3.29 1.69 -0.43
C ALA A 52 3.02 1.61 1.07
N LEU A 53 3.22 0.43 1.65
CA LEU A 53 3.00 0.18 3.08
C LEU A 53 4.11 0.85 3.89
N SER A 54 3.77 1.34 5.08
CA SER A 54 4.74 1.79 6.07
C SER A 54 5.52 0.59 6.60
N PRO A 55 6.85 0.52 6.42
CA PRO A 55 7.62 -0.68 6.70
C PRO A 55 7.77 -0.94 8.20
N GLY A 56 7.85 -2.22 8.55
CA GLY A 56 8.22 -2.68 9.88
C GLY A 56 7.05 -3.19 10.74
N PRO A 57 7.34 -3.58 11.99
CA PRO A 57 6.44 -4.38 12.81
C PRO A 57 5.22 -3.59 13.27
N THR A 58 4.19 -4.32 13.71
CA THR A 58 2.99 -3.77 14.34
C THR A 58 3.34 -2.82 15.50
N VAL A 59 2.68 -1.66 15.50
CA VAL A 59 2.69 -0.70 16.61
C VAL A 59 1.24 -0.49 17.05
N PRO A 60 0.85 -0.93 18.27
CA PRO A 60 -0.53 -0.84 18.73
C PRO A 60 -1.12 0.58 18.58
N GLY A 61 -2.26 0.67 17.89
CA GLY A 61 -2.96 1.93 17.65
C GLY A 61 -2.33 2.84 16.59
N ILE A 62 -1.24 2.43 15.94
CA ILE A 62 -0.53 3.26 14.95
C ILE A 62 -0.36 2.52 13.62
N ARG A 63 0.19 1.30 13.65
CA ARG A 63 0.59 0.55 12.46
C ARG A 63 0.25 -0.93 12.57
N MET A 64 -0.28 -1.51 11.51
CA MET A 64 -0.23 -2.96 11.27
C MET A 64 1.06 -3.33 10.54
N ASP A 65 1.73 -4.41 10.97
CA ASP A 65 2.88 -4.99 10.29
C ASP A 65 2.66 -5.09 8.78
N ASP A 66 3.61 -4.59 8.00
CA ASP A 66 3.52 -4.46 6.55
C ASP A 66 3.34 -5.81 5.84
N LEU A 67 4.06 -6.85 6.27
CA LEU A 67 3.93 -8.18 5.69
C LEU A 67 2.59 -8.84 6.06
N GLN A 68 2.10 -8.62 7.29
CA GLN A 68 0.76 -9.07 7.69
C GLN A 68 -0.34 -8.37 6.88
N PHE A 69 -0.23 -7.06 6.69
CA PHE A 69 -1.17 -6.29 5.89
C PHE A 69 -1.14 -6.74 4.42
N LEU A 70 0.05 -6.89 3.84
CA LEU A 70 0.25 -7.38 2.47
C LEU A 70 -0.39 -8.77 2.29
N ARG A 71 -0.12 -9.70 3.21
CA ARG A 71 -0.73 -11.04 3.23
C ARG A 71 -2.25 -10.92 3.23
N GLY A 72 -2.82 -10.13 4.14
CA GLY A 72 -4.25 -9.95 4.28
C GLY A 72 -4.93 -9.40 3.02
N MET A 73 -4.32 -8.42 2.35
CA MET A 73 -4.90 -7.86 1.13
C MET A 73 -4.81 -8.84 -0.05
N LEU A 74 -3.74 -9.63 -0.14
CA LEU A 74 -3.60 -10.67 -1.16
C LEU A 74 -4.60 -11.80 -0.94
N ASP A 75 -4.73 -12.29 0.30
CA ASP A 75 -5.71 -13.31 0.66
C ASP A 75 -7.16 -12.83 0.42
N ALA A 76 -7.41 -11.51 0.56
CA ALA A 76 -8.68 -10.87 0.21
C ALA A 76 -8.87 -10.64 -1.30
N GLY A 77 -7.90 -10.95 -2.16
CA GLY A 77 -7.98 -10.82 -3.61
C GLY A 77 -7.90 -9.39 -4.12
N ALA A 78 -7.00 -8.58 -3.56
CA ALA A 78 -6.70 -7.22 -4.04
C ALA A 78 -6.17 -7.23 -5.49
N PRO A 79 -6.80 -6.50 -6.43
CA PRO A 79 -6.28 -6.34 -7.79
C PRO A 79 -5.32 -5.15 -7.92
N PHE A 80 -4.14 -5.38 -8.48
CA PHE A 80 -3.15 -4.36 -8.85
C PHE A 80 -2.15 -4.94 -9.86
N ASP A 81 -1.41 -4.09 -10.57
CA ASP A 81 -0.38 -4.51 -11.52
C ASP A 81 1.03 -4.47 -10.90
N VAL A 82 1.26 -3.50 -10.01
CA VAL A 82 2.57 -3.24 -9.38
C VAL A 82 2.41 -3.12 -7.86
N LEU A 83 3.38 -3.58 -7.09
CA LEU A 83 3.45 -3.29 -5.66
C LEU A 83 4.42 -2.12 -5.43
N ALA A 84 3.95 -1.01 -4.87
CA ALA A 84 4.83 0.07 -4.43
C ALA A 84 5.39 -0.23 -3.03
N LEU A 85 6.60 0.25 -2.74
CA LEU A 85 7.30 0.01 -1.48
C LEU A 85 7.91 1.30 -0.94
N HIS A 86 7.81 1.52 0.37
CA HIS A 86 8.64 2.49 1.08
C HIS A 86 9.89 1.78 1.61
N VAL A 87 11.06 2.28 1.21
CA VAL A 87 12.37 1.79 1.65
C VAL A 87 13.00 2.79 2.60
N TYR A 88 12.28 3.12 3.67
CA TYR A 88 12.83 4.01 4.70
C TYR A 88 14.08 3.37 5.30
N GLY A 89 15.21 4.06 5.15
CA GLY A 89 16.46 3.72 5.81
C GLY A 89 16.51 4.27 7.24
N GLY A 90 17.72 4.51 7.74
CA GLY A 90 17.93 5.22 9.00
C GLY A 90 17.80 4.36 10.26
N THR A 91 17.65 3.04 10.12
CA THR A 91 17.82 2.10 11.24
C THR A 91 19.29 1.99 11.68
N THR A 92 20.22 2.39 10.81
CA THR A 92 21.65 2.49 11.08
C THR A 92 22.18 3.86 10.65
N PRO A 93 23.24 4.38 11.31
CA PRO A 93 23.93 5.58 10.87
C PRO A 93 24.46 5.42 9.44
N ALA A 94 24.52 6.52 8.68
CA ALA A 94 25.09 6.52 7.33
C ALA A 94 26.56 6.06 7.27
N SER A 95 27.26 6.07 8.41
CA SER A 95 28.65 5.63 8.56
C SER A 95 28.80 4.16 8.95
N ALA A 96 27.70 3.42 9.15
CA ALA A 96 27.77 2.00 9.48
C ALA A 96 28.24 1.20 8.24
N GLU A 97 29.05 0.17 8.49
CA GLU A 97 29.36 -0.83 7.45
C GLU A 97 28.04 -1.49 6.97
N PRO A 98 27.93 -1.82 5.66
CA PRO A 98 26.76 -2.48 5.09
C PRO A 98 26.39 -3.80 5.76
#